data_AF-A0A8B9ZDZ3-F1
#
_entry.id   AF-A0A8B9ZDZ3-F1
#
_cell.length_a   1.000
_cell.length_b   1.000
_cell.length_c   1.000
_cell.angle_alpha   90.00
_cell.angle_beta   90.00
_cell.angle_gamma   90.00
#
_symmetry.space_group_name_H-M   'P 1'
#
loop_
_entity.id
_entity.type
_entity.pdbx_description
1 polymer ?
#
loop_
_entity_poly.entity_id
_entity_poly.type
_entity_poly.pdbx_seq_one_letter_code
_entity_poly.pdbx_strand_id
1 'polypeptide(L)'
;MPEEDSRIDHFVLEYRKTNFDGLPRVKDEQRWELIDYIKATEYTLSGLKFDTKYINIRVQACNKAVAGEYSDPVTLETKAFVFSLDSTSSHLNLKVEDTYVEWDPTGGKGQEKIKGKENKIRSGAPSPKRTSISARSSARGSRDHFTGESYTVLGDTAIESGQHYWEVRAQKDCKSYSVGVTYRNMGKFDQLGKTNSSWCIHINNWLQTTLSAKHNNKTKTLDIPVPDRIGVYCDFDGGQLAFYNANSKELLHTFRTKFTQPLLPGFMIWCGGLTVSTGLQVPSAVKTLQKSENGLSGSTSSLNNIA
;
A
#
# COMPACT_ATOMS: atom_id res chain seq x y z
N MET A 1 28.92 -44.34 25.46
CA MET A 1 28.44 -43.93 24.12
C MET A 1 28.61 -42.43 24.04
N PRO A 2 29.16 -41.86 22.95
CA PRO A 2 29.07 -40.41 22.79
C PRO A 2 27.60 -40.09 22.56
N GLU A 3 27.07 -39.11 23.28
CA GLU A 3 25.76 -38.55 22.99
C GLU A 3 25.81 -38.05 21.53
N GLU A 4 25.03 -38.68 20.65
CA GLU A 4 24.80 -38.12 19.32
C GLU A 4 24.25 -36.71 19.55
N ASP A 5 24.99 -35.70 19.08
CA ASP A 5 24.58 -34.30 19.04
C ASP A 5 23.43 -34.21 18.02
N SER A 6 22.27 -34.74 18.41
CA SER A 6 21.02 -34.84 17.64
C SER A 6 20.30 -33.50 17.59
N ARG A 7 20.87 -32.47 18.23
CA ARG A 7 20.39 -31.11 18.15
C ARG A 7 20.79 -30.56 16.78
N ILE A 8 19.78 -30.06 16.08
CA ILE A 8 19.97 -29.31 14.84
C ILE A 8 20.91 -28.15 15.15
N ASP A 9 22.03 -28.09 14.42
CA ASP A 9 22.99 -27.00 14.53
C ASP A 9 22.55 -25.82 13.67
N HIS A 10 22.17 -26.06 12.41
CA HIS A 10 21.70 -25.05 11.46
C HIS A 10 20.82 -25.67 10.37
N PHE A 11 20.22 -24.83 9.55
CA PHE A 11 19.49 -25.22 8.35
C PHE A 11 20.19 -24.69 7.10
N VAL A 12 20.08 -25.45 6.03
CA VAL A 12 20.42 -25.04 4.66
C VAL A 12 19.12 -24.87 3.89
N LEU A 13 18.98 -23.73 3.22
CA LEU A 13 17.89 -23.45 2.30
C LEU A 13 18.42 -23.41 0.89
N GLU A 14 17.80 -24.18 0.01
CA GLU A 14 18.03 -24.09 -1.43
C GLU A 14 16.79 -23.55 -2.11
N TYR A 15 17.00 -22.62 -3.05
CA TYR A 15 15.92 -22.11 -3.89
C TYR A 15 16.32 -21.99 -5.35
N ARG A 16 15.33 -21.98 -6.24
CA ARG A 16 15.54 -21.69 -7.65
C ARG A 16 14.31 -21.05 -8.27
N LYS A 17 14.55 -20.17 -9.23
CA LYS A 17 13.51 -19.45 -9.97
C LYS A 17 12.85 -20.38 -11.00
N THR A 18 11.57 -20.21 -11.26
CA THR A 18 10.90 -20.94 -12.34
C THR A 18 9.67 -20.20 -12.88
N ASN A 19 9.31 -20.53 -14.12
CA ASN A 19 8.15 -19.94 -14.81
C ASN A 19 6.93 -20.87 -14.86
N PHE A 20 7.03 -22.07 -14.30
CA PHE A 20 5.92 -23.01 -14.22
C PHE A 20 5.53 -23.32 -12.78
N ASP A 21 4.25 -23.60 -12.60
CA ASP A 21 3.70 -24.04 -11.33
C ASP A 21 4.00 -25.53 -11.12
N GLY A 22 4.23 -25.92 -9.86
CA GLY A 22 4.42 -27.31 -9.44
C GLY A 22 5.87 -27.82 -9.45
N LEU A 23 5.99 -29.11 -9.15
CA LEU A 23 7.25 -29.78 -8.87
C LEU A 23 8.28 -29.62 -10.02
N PRO A 24 9.58 -29.59 -9.67
CA PRO A 24 10.69 -29.67 -10.60
C PRO A 24 10.44 -30.65 -11.77
N ARG A 25 10.25 -30.12 -12.99
CA ARG A 25 10.33 -30.98 -14.18
C ARG A 25 11.78 -31.46 -14.32
N VAL A 26 11.95 -32.75 -14.56
CA VAL A 26 13.26 -33.45 -14.64
C VAL A 26 14.24 -32.82 -15.63
N LYS A 27 13.77 -31.98 -16.55
CA LYS A 27 14.58 -31.28 -17.57
C LYS A 27 15.00 -29.86 -17.22
N ASP A 28 14.61 -29.31 -16.08
CA ASP A 28 14.94 -27.92 -15.74
C ASP A 28 16.29 -27.85 -15.00
N GLU A 29 17.36 -27.65 -15.77
CA GLU A 29 18.79 -27.57 -15.35
C GLU A 29 19.13 -26.31 -14.53
N GLN A 30 18.13 -25.53 -14.09
CA GLN A 30 18.43 -24.36 -13.27
C GLN A 30 19.05 -24.78 -11.93
N ARG A 31 20.25 -24.25 -11.68
CA ARG A 31 21.02 -24.47 -10.47
C ARG A 31 20.26 -23.94 -9.27
N TRP A 32 20.27 -24.71 -8.19
CA TRP A 32 19.82 -24.25 -6.89
C TRP A 32 20.79 -23.18 -6.37
N GLU A 33 20.25 -22.06 -5.93
CA GLU A 33 20.93 -21.06 -5.13
C GLU A 33 20.87 -21.51 -3.66
N LEU A 34 21.98 -21.41 -2.94
CA LEU A 34 22.14 -21.97 -1.60
C LEU A 34 22.34 -20.87 -0.56
N ILE A 35 21.63 -20.99 0.54
CA ILE A 35 21.79 -20.19 1.75
C ILE A 35 22.05 -21.16 2.90
N ASP A 36 23.20 -20.99 3.53
CA ASP A 36 23.68 -21.87 4.61
C ASP A 36 23.64 -21.15 5.96
N TYR A 37 23.86 -21.91 7.03
CA TYR A 37 24.01 -21.43 8.40
C TYR A 37 22.80 -20.66 8.95
N ILE A 38 21.59 -21.03 8.52
CA ILE A 38 20.36 -20.46 9.09
C ILE A 38 20.15 -21.07 10.48
N LYS A 39 20.25 -20.26 11.53
CA LYS A 39 20.06 -20.72 12.93
C LYS A 39 18.60 -20.70 13.40
N ALA A 40 17.76 -19.89 12.75
CA ALA A 40 16.34 -19.79 13.06
C ALA A 40 15.52 -20.81 12.25
N THR A 41 14.27 -21.02 12.65
CA THR A 41 13.30 -21.83 11.89
C THR A 41 12.56 -21.02 10.83
N GLU A 42 12.94 -19.75 10.64
CA GLU A 42 12.39 -18.84 9.65
C GLU A 42 13.53 -18.10 8.93
N TYR A 43 13.30 -17.77 7.66
CA TYR A 43 14.27 -17.02 6.86
C TYR A 43 13.54 -16.18 5.79
N THR A 44 13.91 -14.90 5.69
CA THR A 44 13.37 -14.00 4.68
C THR A 44 14.28 -13.96 3.46
N LEU A 45 13.85 -14.62 2.38
CA LEU A 45 14.55 -14.55 1.10
C LEU A 45 14.26 -13.21 0.41
N SER A 46 15.27 -12.37 0.30
CA SER A 46 15.17 -11.02 -0.27
C SER A 46 15.72 -10.96 -1.70
N GLY A 47 15.40 -9.89 -2.44
CA GLY A 47 15.96 -9.64 -3.77
C GLY A 47 15.29 -10.39 -4.92
N LEU A 48 14.22 -11.15 -4.65
CA LEU A 48 13.40 -11.74 -5.68
C LEU A 48 12.70 -10.67 -6.53
N LYS A 49 12.58 -10.95 -7.83
CA LYS A 49 11.85 -10.12 -8.78
C LYS A 49 10.53 -10.82 -9.12
N PHE A 50 9.46 -10.05 -9.17
CA PHE A 50 8.14 -10.51 -9.63
C PHE A 50 8.05 -10.83 -11.15
N ASP A 51 9.14 -10.71 -11.94
CA ASP A 51 9.16 -11.15 -13.36
C ASP A 51 9.31 -12.67 -13.50
N THR A 52 9.80 -13.31 -12.44
CA THR A 52 9.71 -14.75 -12.26
C THR A 52 8.36 -15.01 -11.61
N LYS A 53 7.57 -15.95 -12.13
CA LYS A 53 6.26 -16.24 -11.56
C LYS A 53 6.36 -17.06 -10.27
N TYR A 54 7.29 -18.01 -10.24
CA TYR A 54 7.40 -18.95 -9.13
C TYR A 54 8.85 -19.15 -8.65
N ILE A 55 8.97 -19.64 -7.42
CA ILE A 55 10.22 -20.06 -6.81
C ILE A 55 10.01 -21.43 -6.17
N ASN A 56 10.89 -22.38 -6.45
CA ASN A 56 10.94 -23.64 -5.72
C ASN A 56 11.92 -23.50 -4.56
N ILE A 57 11.52 -23.94 -3.38
CA ILE A 57 12.32 -23.87 -2.15
C ILE A 57 12.32 -25.25 -1.50
N ARG A 58 13.48 -25.67 -1.00
CA ARG A 58 13.62 -26.83 -0.12
C ARG A 58 14.60 -26.51 0.99
N VAL A 59 14.44 -27.17 2.13
CA VAL A 59 15.28 -26.96 3.30
C VAL A 59 15.80 -28.30 3.83
N GLN A 60 16.99 -28.33 4.38
CA GLN A 60 17.51 -29.48 5.13
C GLN A 60 18.03 -29.01 6.49
N ALA A 61 17.93 -29.88 7.48
CA ALA A 61 18.50 -29.66 8.81
C ALA A 61 19.88 -30.31 8.90
N CYS A 62 20.84 -29.58 9.47
CA CYS A 62 22.22 -30.03 9.63
C CYS A 62 22.57 -30.05 11.11
N ASN A 63 23.21 -31.13 11.57
CA ASN A 63 23.93 -31.11 12.85
C ASN A 63 25.43 -30.88 12.59
N LYS A 64 26.27 -30.92 13.62
CA LYS A 64 27.72 -30.66 13.47
C LYS A 64 28.48 -31.72 12.67
N ALA A 65 27.88 -32.89 12.44
CA ALA A 65 28.53 -34.04 11.82
C ALA A 65 27.98 -34.36 10.43
N VAL A 66 26.67 -34.15 10.21
CA VAL A 66 25.96 -34.59 9.01
C VAL A 66 24.80 -33.65 8.66
N ALA A 67 24.55 -33.51 7.36
CA ALA A 67 23.33 -32.91 6.83
C ALA A 67 22.26 -33.99 6.65
N GLY A 68 21.05 -33.73 7.12
CA GLY A 68 19.89 -34.58 6.86
C GLY A 68 19.41 -34.48 5.40
N GLU A 69 18.33 -35.18 5.08
CA GLU A 69 17.71 -35.08 3.76
C GLU A 69 16.99 -33.73 3.57
N TYR A 70 16.91 -33.29 2.32
CA TYR A 70 16.07 -32.14 1.96
C TYR A 70 14.58 -32.48 2.13
N SER A 71 13.83 -31.48 2.56
CA SER A 71 12.37 -31.49 2.49
C SER A 71 11.88 -31.66 1.05
N ASP A 72 10.63 -32.08 0.90
CA ASP A 72 9.93 -31.95 -0.36
C ASP A 72 9.95 -30.47 -0.82
N PRO A 73 10.23 -30.19 -2.10
CA PRO A 73 10.22 -28.82 -2.60
C PRO A 73 8.82 -28.20 -2.56
N VAL A 74 8.74 -26.96 -2.08
CA VAL A 74 7.53 -26.14 -2.13
C VAL A 74 7.68 -25.09 -3.22
N THR A 75 6.65 -24.90 -4.02
CA THR A 75 6.57 -23.81 -5.01
C THR A 75 5.83 -22.62 -4.41
N LEU A 76 6.46 -21.45 -4.39
CA LEU A 76 5.86 -20.18 -3.98
C LEU A 76 5.74 -19.23 -5.17
N GLU A 77 4.78 -18.31 -5.13
CA GLU A 77 4.59 -17.28 -6.17
C GLU A 77 5.21 -15.96 -5.74
N THR A 78 5.98 -15.32 -6.62
CA THR A 78 6.53 -13.97 -6.41
C THR A 78 5.55 -12.94 -6.95
N LYS A 79 4.37 -12.83 -6.33
CA LYS A 79 3.34 -11.86 -6.74
C LYS A 79 3.80 -10.43 -6.49
N ALA A 80 3.60 -9.58 -7.48
CA ALA A 80 3.72 -8.14 -7.28
C ALA A 80 2.55 -7.64 -6.42
N PHE A 81 2.82 -6.63 -5.59
CA PHE A 81 1.76 -5.97 -4.83
C PHE A 81 0.91 -5.10 -5.74
N VAL A 82 -0.30 -5.58 -6.02
CA VAL A 82 -1.31 -4.92 -6.83
C VAL A 82 -2.49 -4.61 -5.93
N PHE A 83 -2.99 -3.39 -6.01
CA PHE A 83 -4.20 -2.95 -5.34
C PHE A 83 -4.97 -2.01 -6.27
N SER A 84 -6.28 -1.97 -6.08
CA SER A 84 -7.17 -0.98 -6.70
C SER A 84 -7.63 0.03 -5.67
N LEU A 85 -8.16 1.17 -6.11
CA LEU A 85 -8.78 2.15 -5.25
C LEU A 85 -10.18 1.70 -4.84
N ASP A 86 -10.40 1.58 -3.53
CA ASP A 86 -11.66 1.14 -2.97
C ASP A 86 -12.69 2.28 -2.99
N SER A 87 -13.55 2.26 -4.02
CA SER A 87 -14.67 3.20 -4.13
C SER A 87 -15.64 3.15 -2.93
N THR A 88 -15.71 2.04 -2.19
CA THR A 88 -16.66 1.86 -1.10
C THR A 88 -16.24 2.60 0.18
N SER A 89 -14.94 2.80 0.39
CA SER A 89 -14.44 3.66 1.48
C SER A 89 -14.39 5.13 1.08
N SER A 90 -14.41 5.45 -0.22
CA SER A 90 -14.15 6.81 -0.72
C SER A 90 -15.14 7.88 -0.25
N HIS A 91 -14.66 9.11 -0.10
CA HIS A 91 -15.52 10.27 0.14
C HIS A 91 -16.46 10.52 -1.06
N LEU A 92 -17.70 10.94 -0.81
CA LEU A 92 -18.74 11.18 -1.84
C LEU A 92 -18.40 12.23 -2.91
N ASN A 93 -17.35 13.01 -2.69
CA ASN A 93 -16.83 14.02 -3.63
C ASN A 93 -15.62 13.51 -4.39
N LEU A 94 -15.37 12.21 -4.37
CA LEU A 94 -14.35 11.57 -5.18
C LEU A 94 -15.03 10.69 -6.22
N LYS A 95 -14.65 10.89 -7.47
CA LYS A 95 -14.90 9.92 -8.53
C LYS A 95 -13.74 8.94 -8.53
N VAL A 96 -14.02 7.69 -8.20
CA VAL A 96 -13.01 6.62 -8.08
C VAL A 96 -13.20 5.60 -9.18
N GLU A 97 -12.10 5.30 -9.87
CA GLU A 97 -11.90 4.18 -10.80
C GLU A 97 -10.73 3.32 -10.26
N ASP A 98 -10.47 2.15 -10.84
CA ASP A 98 -9.53 1.16 -10.27
C ASP A 98 -8.15 1.73 -9.91
N THR A 99 -7.61 2.63 -10.74
CA THR A 99 -6.28 3.22 -10.58
C THR A 99 -6.29 4.74 -10.66
N TYR A 100 -7.46 5.36 -10.66
CA TYR A 100 -7.63 6.79 -10.84
C TYR A 100 -8.66 7.35 -9.86
N VAL A 101 -8.34 8.50 -9.27
CA VAL A 101 -9.27 9.21 -8.40
C VAL A 101 -9.20 10.70 -8.69
N GLU A 102 -10.38 11.32 -8.75
CA GLU A 102 -10.51 12.74 -9.00
C GLU A 102 -11.52 13.36 -8.05
N TRP A 103 -11.22 14.57 -7.60
CA TRP A 103 -12.16 15.36 -6.83
C TRP A 103 -13.27 15.93 -7.73
N ASP A 104 -14.51 15.57 -7.42
CA ASP A 104 -15.72 16.08 -8.07
C ASP A 104 -16.38 17.16 -7.20
N PRO A 105 -16.39 18.44 -7.64
CA PRO A 105 -17.05 19.53 -6.93
C PRO A 105 -18.55 19.31 -6.71
N THR A 106 -19.20 18.49 -7.54
CA THR A 106 -20.65 18.26 -7.51
C THR A 106 -21.07 17.15 -6.55
N GLY A 107 -20.11 16.41 -5.97
CA GLY A 107 -20.38 15.33 -5.02
C GLY A 107 -21.24 14.21 -5.60
N GLY A 108 -21.04 13.87 -6.88
CA GLY A 108 -21.81 12.83 -7.58
C GLY A 108 -23.27 13.18 -7.86
N LYS A 109 -23.74 14.40 -7.55
CA LYS A 109 -25.14 14.83 -7.75
C LYS A 109 -25.48 15.18 -9.21
N GLY A 110 -24.51 15.09 -10.13
CA GLY A 110 -24.67 15.42 -11.54
C GLY A 110 -25.23 14.30 -12.44
N GLN A 111 -25.48 13.10 -11.93
CA GLN A 111 -26.00 11.96 -12.72
C GLN A 111 -27.39 11.47 -12.26
N GLU A 112 -28.33 12.38 -11.97
CA GLU A 112 -29.75 11.99 -12.07
C GLU A 112 -30.12 11.90 -13.55
N LYS A 113 -30.27 10.67 -14.04
CA LYS A 113 -30.77 10.37 -15.39
C LYS A 113 -32.00 11.23 -15.70
N ILE A 114 -31.88 12.07 -16.73
CA ILE A 114 -33.00 12.73 -17.40
C ILE A 114 -33.92 11.62 -17.91
N LYS A 115 -34.94 11.27 -17.14
CA LYS A 115 -36.02 10.40 -17.59
C LYS A 115 -37.04 11.29 -18.29
N GLY A 116 -37.22 11.02 -19.58
CA GLY A 116 -37.99 11.83 -20.52
C GLY A 116 -39.36 12.26 -19.99
N LYS A 117 -39.71 13.52 -20.27
CA LYS A 117 -41.07 14.03 -20.18
C LYS A 117 -41.91 13.33 -21.25
N GLU A 118 -42.87 12.52 -20.84
CA GLU A 118 -44.07 12.27 -21.64
C GLU A 118 -45.28 12.97 -21.00
N ASN A 119 -45.93 13.77 -21.84
CA ASN A 119 -47.14 14.52 -21.54
C ASN A 119 -48.34 13.59 -21.31
N LYS A 120 -49.10 13.81 -20.24
CA LYS A 120 -50.54 13.54 -20.26
C LYS A 120 -51.31 14.50 -19.35
N ILE A 121 -52.43 14.97 -19.90
CA ILE A 121 -53.28 16.08 -19.45
C ILE A 121 -54.17 15.68 -18.25
N ARG A 122 -54.51 16.70 -17.47
CA ARG A 122 -55.23 16.77 -16.18
C ARG A 122 -56.64 16.15 -16.14
N SER A 123 -57.08 15.68 -14.95
CA SER A 123 -58.14 16.33 -14.14
C SER A 123 -58.61 15.45 -12.96
N GLY A 124 -58.98 16.09 -11.83
CA GLY A 124 -59.82 15.51 -10.77
C GLY A 124 -59.21 15.43 -9.36
N ALA A 125 -59.45 16.45 -8.53
CA ALA A 125 -59.40 16.38 -7.05
C ALA A 125 -60.85 16.15 -6.53
N PRO A 126 -61.14 15.67 -5.29
CA PRO A 126 -60.50 16.07 -4.03
C PRO A 126 -60.22 14.96 -2.99
N SER A 127 -59.46 15.32 -1.94
CA SER A 127 -59.13 14.52 -0.74
C SER A 127 -60.37 14.21 0.12
N PRO A 128 -60.36 13.19 1.02
CA PRO A 128 -59.76 13.39 2.35
C PRO A 128 -59.18 12.14 3.06
N LYS A 129 -58.48 12.43 4.17
CA LYS A 129 -58.16 11.61 5.37
C LYS A 129 -56.77 10.99 5.48
N ARG A 130 -56.14 11.46 6.55
CA ARG A 130 -54.87 11.14 7.18
C ARG A 130 -54.97 9.79 7.90
N THR A 131 -54.14 8.84 7.51
CA THR A 131 -53.73 7.71 8.35
C THR A 131 -52.24 7.52 8.18
N SER A 132 -51.52 7.73 9.28
CA SER A 132 -50.09 7.53 9.40
C SER A 132 -49.76 6.05 9.25
N ILE A 133 -49.08 5.68 8.17
CA ILE A 133 -48.46 4.38 8.01
C ILE A 133 -46.98 4.64 7.83
N SER A 134 -46.19 4.22 8.82
CA SER A 134 -44.73 4.25 8.78
C SER A 134 -44.24 3.34 7.65
N ALA A 135 -43.99 3.91 6.48
CA ALA A 135 -43.32 3.22 5.39
C ALA A 135 -41.81 3.46 5.53
N ARG A 136 -41.18 2.49 6.19
CA ARG A 136 -39.77 2.09 6.17
C ARG A 136 -38.87 3.02 5.34
N SER A 137 -37.96 3.68 6.05
CA SER A 137 -36.67 4.09 5.53
C SER A 137 -36.09 2.94 4.70
N SER A 138 -36.06 3.09 3.39
CA SER A 138 -35.20 2.28 2.54
C SER A 138 -33.79 2.42 3.09
N ALA A 139 -33.23 1.28 3.50
CA ALA A 139 -31.94 1.16 4.12
C ALA A 139 -30.92 1.98 3.32
N ARG A 140 -30.44 3.07 3.92
CA ARG A 140 -29.24 3.75 3.45
C ARG A 140 -28.12 2.72 3.51
N GLY A 141 -27.57 2.40 2.34
CA GLY A 141 -26.36 1.61 2.20
C GLY A 141 -25.22 2.15 3.07
N SER A 142 -24.29 1.25 3.37
CA SER A 142 -23.29 1.28 4.44
C SER A 142 -22.73 2.64 4.86
N ARG A 143 -22.54 2.78 6.17
CA ARG A 143 -22.15 3.99 6.89
C ARG A 143 -20.63 4.19 6.96
N ASP A 144 -19.89 3.72 5.95
CA ASP A 144 -18.44 3.49 6.01
C ASP A 144 -17.60 4.45 5.14
N HIS A 145 -18.23 5.34 4.38
CA HIS A 145 -17.52 6.36 3.59
C HIS A 145 -16.77 7.36 4.48
N PHE A 146 -15.60 7.83 4.01
CA PHE A 146 -15.00 9.05 4.57
C PHE A 146 -15.92 10.26 4.40
N THR A 147 -15.88 11.18 5.37
CA THR A 147 -16.80 12.32 5.46
C THR A 147 -16.11 13.58 5.97
N GLY A 148 -16.75 14.73 5.77
CA GLY A 148 -16.25 16.02 6.23
C GLY A 148 -15.10 16.50 5.35
N GLU A 149 -13.98 16.88 5.97
CA GLU A 149 -12.77 17.31 5.25
C GLU A 149 -11.85 16.14 4.86
N SER A 150 -12.24 14.89 5.16
CA SER A 150 -11.48 13.71 4.78
C SER A 150 -11.85 13.28 3.37
N TYR A 151 -11.30 13.97 2.36
CA TYR A 151 -11.45 13.59 0.95
C TYR A 151 -10.55 12.40 0.61
N THR A 152 -10.73 11.29 1.34
CA THR A 152 -9.84 10.13 1.33
C THR A 152 -10.43 8.97 0.51
N VAL A 153 -9.55 8.23 -0.15
CA VAL A 153 -9.79 6.90 -0.71
C VAL A 153 -8.62 5.99 -0.31
N LEU A 154 -8.90 4.73 -0.02
CA LEU A 154 -7.88 3.73 0.34
C LEU A 154 -7.67 2.74 -0.80
N GLY A 155 -6.51 2.07 -0.79
CA GLY A 155 -6.34 0.83 -1.54
C GLY A 155 -7.23 -0.28 -0.96
N ASP A 156 -7.61 -1.23 -1.80
CA ASP A 156 -8.43 -2.40 -1.40
C ASP A 156 -7.62 -3.55 -0.78
N THR A 157 -6.29 -3.54 -0.97
CA THR A 157 -5.39 -4.62 -0.56
C THR A 157 -4.43 -4.12 0.52
N ALA A 158 -4.36 -4.86 1.62
CA ALA A 158 -3.49 -4.52 2.75
C ALA A 158 -2.07 -5.07 2.60
N ILE A 159 -1.13 -4.34 3.15
CA ILE A 159 0.26 -4.72 3.33
C ILE A 159 0.40 -5.27 4.75
N GLU A 160 0.80 -6.54 4.85
CA GLU A 160 0.92 -7.26 6.13
C GLU A 160 2.33 -7.77 6.41
N SER A 161 3.20 -7.75 5.41
CA SER A 161 4.60 -8.16 5.48
C SER A 161 5.36 -7.71 4.23
N GLY A 162 6.68 -7.80 4.24
CA GLY A 162 7.53 -7.61 3.07
C GLY A 162 7.74 -6.15 2.63
N GLN A 163 8.28 -6.02 1.41
CA GLN A 163 8.67 -4.74 0.82
C GLN A 163 7.87 -4.47 -0.47
N HIS A 164 7.22 -3.32 -0.53
CA HIS A 164 6.30 -2.95 -1.59
C HIS A 164 6.62 -1.59 -2.17
N TYR A 165 6.33 -1.40 -3.46
CA TYR A 165 6.53 -0.13 -4.14
C TYR A 165 5.40 0.15 -5.13
N TRP A 166 4.93 1.39 -5.14
CA TRP A 166 3.97 1.91 -6.11
C TRP A 166 4.29 3.36 -6.45
N GLU A 167 3.76 3.84 -7.57
CA GLU A 167 3.97 5.22 -8.02
C GLU A 167 2.65 5.97 -8.14
N VAL A 168 2.67 7.25 -7.84
CA VAL A 168 1.52 8.15 -7.93
C VAL A 168 1.89 9.34 -8.80
N ARG A 169 1.05 9.63 -9.78
CA ARG A 169 1.18 10.79 -10.67
C ARG A 169 0.00 11.72 -10.45
N ALA A 170 0.27 12.98 -10.16
CA ALA A 170 -0.77 14.01 -10.10
C ALA A 170 -1.10 14.51 -11.51
N GLN A 171 -2.36 14.87 -11.73
CA GLN A 171 -2.75 15.63 -12.92
C GLN A 171 -2.18 17.04 -12.90
N LYS A 172 -2.04 17.65 -14.07
CA LYS A 172 -1.40 18.98 -14.22
C LYS A 172 -2.13 20.09 -13.46
N ASP A 173 -3.43 19.95 -13.29
CA ASP A 173 -4.31 20.89 -12.60
C ASP A 173 -4.51 20.56 -11.11
N CYS A 174 -3.92 19.47 -10.61
CA CYS A 174 -4.04 19.07 -9.21
C CYS A 174 -3.36 20.09 -8.29
N LYS A 175 -4.15 20.62 -7.33
CA LYS A 175 -3.72 21.71 -6.45
C LYS A 175 -3.39 21.28 -5.04
N SER A 176 -4.02 20.22 -4.53
CA SER A 176 -3.79 19.79 -3.16
C SER A 176 -4.14 18.32 -2.98
N TYR A 177 -3.15 17.54 -2.56
CA TYR A 177 -3.31 16.11 -2.34
C TYR A 177 -2.32 15.59 -1.29
N SER A 178 -2.61 14.40 -0.75
CA SER A 178 -1.70 13.65 0.10
C SER A 178 -1.59 12.21 -0.38
N VAL A 179 -0.38 11.66 -0.28
CA VAL A 179 -0.07 10.27 -0.61
C VAL A 179 0.61 9.63 0.58
N GLY A 180 0.15 8.46 1.00
CA GLY A 180 0.72 7.80 2.16
C GLY A 180 0.17 6.41 2.40
N VAL A 181 0.24 6.00 3.66
CA VAL A 181 -0.33 4.75 4.17
C VAL A 181 -1.05 5.02 5.49
N THR A 182 -1.99 4.14 5.82
CA THR A 182 -2.75 4.21 7.05
C THR A 182 -3.10 2.83 7.57
N TYR A 183 -3.32 2.69 8.87
CA TYR A 183 -3.97 1.50 9.41
C TYR A 183 -5.45 1.46 9.00
N ARG A 184 -5.99 0.25 8.88
CA ARG A 184 -7.39 0.01 8.49
C ARG A 184 -8.41 0.70 9.41
N ASN A 185 -8.05 0.95 10.66
CA ASN A 185 -8.92 1.56 11.67
C ASN A 185 -8.96 3.10 11.64
N MET A 186 -8.44 3.73 10.59
CA MET A 186 -8.53 5.18 10.40
C MET A 186 -10.00 5.63 10.43
N GLY A 187 -10.31 6.63 11.27
CA GLY A 187 -11.66 7.13 11.42
C GLY A 187 -12.14 7.85 10.17
N LYS A 188 -13.43 7.76 9.88
CA LYS A 188 -14.05 8.38 8.68
C LYS A 188 -13.95 9.91 8.60
N PHE A 189 -13.61 10.59 9.71
CA PHE A 189 -13.39 12.03 9.77
C PHE A 189 -11.90 12.39 9.84
N ASP A 190 -11.03 11.40 10.03
CA ASP A 190 -9.60 11.60 10.14
C ASP A 190 -9.02 11.94 8.78
N GLN A 191 -8.07 12.87 8.76
CA GLN A 191 -7.31 13.21 7.55
C GLN A 191 -5.95 12.55 7.63
N LEU A 192 -5.39 12.10 6.50
CA LEU A 192 -4.07 11.47 6.48
C LEU A 192 -3.02 12.40 7.12
N GLY A 193 -2.22 11.83 8.02
CA GLY A 193 -1.17 12.51 8.76
C GLY A 193 -1.64 13.28 10.00
N LYS A 194 -2.95 13.40 10.26
CA LYS A 194 -3.48 14.03 11.49
C LYS A 194 -3.53 13.09 12.69
N THR A 195 -3.50 11.78 12.47
CA THR A 195 -3.53 10.75 13.52
C THR A 195 -2.21 9.99 13.61
N ASN A 196 -2.01 9.27 14.71
CA ASN A 196 -0.90 8.33 14.86
C ASN A 196 -1.06 7.04 14.02
N SER A 197 -2.21 6.86 13.36
CA SER A 197 -2.50 5.72 12.49
C SER A 197 -2.17 5.94 11.03
N SER A 198 -1.67 7.13 10.64
CA SER A 198 -1.39 7.47 9.25
C SER A 198 -0.08 8.25 9.07
N TRP A 199 0.57 8.03 7.93
CA TRP A 199 1.81 8.68 7.51
C TRP A 199 1.69 9.07 6.04
N CYS A 200 1.95 10.33 5.71
CA CYS A 200 1.86 10.80 4.32
C CYS A 200 2.84 11.92 4.00
N ILE A 201 3.02 12.16 2.72
CA ILE A 201 3.45 13.45 2.20
C ILE A 201 2.24 14.20 1.66
N HIS A 202 2.25 15.52 1.88
CA HIS A 202 1.21 16.44 1.47
C HIS A 202 1.79 17.48 0.53
N ILE A 203 1.10 17.70 -0.59
CA ILE A 203 1.46 18.67 -1.62
C ILE A 203 0.35 19.71 -1.66
N ASN A 204 0.74 20.98 -1.64
CA ASN A 204 -0.17 22.10 -1.85
C ASN A 204 0.45 23.07 -2.87
N ASN A 205 -0.26 23.31 -3.97
CA ASN A 205 0.12 24.12 -5.12
C ASN A 205 -0.90 25.26 -5.38
N TRP A 206 -1.63 25.71 -4.36
CA TRP A 206 -2.64 26.78 -4.51
C TRP A 206 -2.01 28.18 -4.69
N LEU A 207 -1.33 28.67 -3.65
CA LEU A 207 -0.68 30.00 -3.66
C LEU A 207 0.84 29.87 -3.70
N GLN A 208 1.38 28.95 -2.90
CA GLN A 208 2.79 28.61 -2.85
C GLN A 208 2.91 27.09 -2.88
N THR A 209 3.79 26.61 -3.76
CA THR A 209 4.13 25.20 -3.85
C THR A 209 4.85 24.76 -2.57
N THR A 210 4.24 23.86 -1.83
CA THR A 210 4.80 23.29 -0.61
C THR A 210 4.69 21.78 -0.63
N LEU A 211 5.76 21.11 -0.22
CA LEU A 211 5.80 19.69 0.07
C LEU A 211 6.03 19.51 1.56
N SER A 212 5.28 18.63 2.22
CA SER A 212 5.43 18.40 3.65
C SER A 212 5.20 16.95 4.03
N ALA A 213 6.03 16.42 4.93
CA ALA A 213 5.78 15.15 5.59
C ALA A 213 4.84 15.35 6.79
N LYS A 214 3.82 14.49 6.93
CA LYS A 214 2.81 14.56 7.99
C LYS A 214 2.59 13.23 8.68
N HIS A 215 2.54 13.27 10.00
CA HIS A 215 2.21 12.14 10.87
C HIS A 215 1.81 12.65 12.26
N ASN A 216 0.78 12.08 12.88
CA ASN A 216 0.37 12.38 14.26
C ASN A 216 0.21 13.90 14.52
N ASN A 217 -0.45 14.58 13.58
CA ASN A 217 -0.68 16.04 13.59
C ASN A 217 0.61 16.89 13.56
N LYS A 218 1.78 16.28 13.38
CA LYS A 218 3.05 16.96 13.14
C LYS A 218 3.25 17.14 11.65
N THR A 219 3.72 18.32 11.25
CA THR A 219 4.03 18.66 9.86
C THR A 219 5.47 19.12 9.76
N LYS A 220 6.22 18.56 8.81
CA LYS A 220 7.57 18.99 8.46
C LYS A 220 7.59 19.40 7.00
N THR A 221 7.78 20.69 6.73
CA THR A 221 7.99 21.20 5.37
C THR A 221 9.31 20.67 4.83
N LEU A 222 9.31 20.26 3.56
CA LEU A 222 10.47 19.73 2.85
C LEU A 222 10.91 20.74 1.80
N ASP A 223 12.16 21.21 1.91
CA ASP A 223 12.75 22.20 1.00
C ASP A 223 13.28 21.54 -0.27
N ILE A 224 12.41 20.79 -0.96
CA ILE A 224 12.70 20.09 -2.20
C ILE A 224 11.60 20.34 -3.23
N PRO A 225 11.92 20.36 -4.53
CA PRO A 225 10.91 20.54 -5.57
C PRO A 225 9.86 19.43 -5.52
N VAL A 226 8.59 19.80 -5.75
CA VAL A 226 7.51 18.81 -5.88
C VAL A 226 7.74 17.99 -7.15
N PRO A 227 7.86 16.65 -7.05
CA PRO A 227 8.06 15.82 -8.23
C PRO A 227 6.74 15.58 -8.97
N ASP A 228 6.81 15.46 -10.30
CA ASP A 228 5.67 15.08 -11.14
C ASP A 228 5.11 13.69 -10.81
N ARG A 229 5.97 12.83 -10.26
CA ARG A 229 5.65 11.45 -9.89
C ARG A 229 6.33 11.07 -8.59
N ILE A 230 5.55 10.58 -7.65
CA ILE A 230 5.99 10.15 -6.33
C ILE A 230 6.07 8.63 -6.31
N GLY A 231 7.23 8.09 -5.97
CA GLY A 231 7.39 6.69 -5.60
C GLY A 231 7.15 6.52 -4.11
N VAL A 232 6.35 5.54 -3.73
CA VAL A 232 6.12 5.17 -2.33
C VAL A 232 6.69 3.79 -2.12
N TYR A 233 7.60 3.68 -1.17
CA TYR A 233 8.22 2.43 -0.74
C TYR A 233 7.80 2.13 0.69
N CYS A 234 7.28 0.92 0.92
CA CYS A 234 6.93 0.43 2.24
C CYS A 234 7.69 -0.86 2.53
N ASP A 235 8.58 -0.82 3.52
CA ASP A 235 9.16 -2.00 4.17
C ASP A 235 8.38 -2.26 5.45
N PHE A 236 7.43 -3.17 5.38
CA PHE A 236 6.59 -3.48 6.53
C PHE A 236 7.43 -4.13 7.64
N ASP A 237 8.25 -5.12 7.29
CA ASP A 237 9.04 -5.90 8.22
C ASP A 237 10.18 -5.07 8.82
N GLY A 238 10.83 -4.23 8.00
CA GLY A 238 11.88 -3.31 8.41
C GLY A 238 11.39 -2.03 9.08
N GLY A 239 10.07 -1.79 9.10
CA GLY A 239 9.47 -0.60 9.74
C GLY A 239 9.85 0.71 9.07
N GLN A 240 9.85 0.75 7.73
CA GLN A 240 10.23 1.92 6.96
C GLN A 240 9.16 2.28 5.93
N LEU A 241 8.79 3.56 5.87
CA LEU A 241 8.01 4.15 4.79
C LEU A 241 8.82 5.28 4.18
N ALA A 242 9.18 5.17 2.91
CA ALA A 242 9.99 6.15 2.20
C ALA A 242 9.31 6.66 0.93
N PHE A 243 9.48 7.94 0.65
CA PHE A 243 8.93 8.62 -0.50
C PHE A 243 10.06 9.12 -1.39
N TYR A 244 9.93 8.93 -2.70
CA TYR A 244 10.94 9.26 -3.69
C TYR A 244 10.36 10.08 -4.83
N ASN A 245 11.19 10.91 -5.47
CA ASN A 245 10.94 11.31 -6.84
C ASN A 245 11.08 10.05 -7.71
N ALA A 246 9.98 9.60 -8.32
CA ALA A 246 9.97 8.36 -9.08
C ALA A 246 10.84 8.42 -10.35
N ASN A 247 11.12 9.60 -10.89
CA ASN A 247 11.94 9.75 -12.09
C ASN A 247 13.44 9.78 -11.72
N SER A 248 13.83 10.69 -10.83
CA SER A 248 15.25 10.86 -10.44
C SER A 248 15.73 9.84 -9.40
N LYS A 249 14.80 9.13 -8.75
CA LYS A 249 15.04 8.24 -7.60
C LYS A 249 15.63 8.94 -6.37
N GLU A 250 15.52 10.28 -6.32
CA GLU A 250 15.90 11.08 -5.17
C GLU A 250 14.94 10.83 -4.00
N LEU A 251 15.49 10.66 -2.79
CA LEU A 251 14.72 10.49 -1.57
C LEU A 251 14.09 11.83 -1.15
N LEU A 252 12.77 11.83 -0.96
CA LEU A 252 12.01 13.00 -0.47
C LEU A 252 11.93 12.98 1.05
N HIS A 253 11.51 11.85 1.62
CA HIS A 253 11.34 11.68 3.06
C HIS A 253 11.25 10.21 3.47
N THR A 254 11.66 9.90 4.70
CA THR A 254 11.52 8.59 5.31
C THR A 254 10.93 8.69 6.71
N PHE A 255 9.86 7.93 6.95
CA PHE A 255 9.39 7.59 8.28
C PHE A 255 9.96 6.24 8.72
N ARG A 256 10.42 6.16 9.96
CA ARG A 256 10.85 4.92 10.61
C ARG A 256 9.91 4.64 11.77
N THR A 257 9.21 3.51 11.73
CA THR A 257 8.26 3.10 12.77
C THR A 257 8.04 1.60 12.68
N LYS A 258 7.88 0.94 13.84
CA LYS A 258 7.43 -0.44 13.85
C LYS A 258 5.93 -0.47 13.56
N PHE A 259 5.55 -0.96 12.39
CA PHE A 259 4.13 -1.12 12.05
C PHE A 259 3.52 -2.22 12.92
N THR A 260 2.38 -1.93 13.53
CA THR A 260 1.71 -2.82 14.49
C THR A 260 0.44 -3.44 13.94
N GLN A 261 -0.02 -2.97 12.78
CA GLN A 261 -1.25 -3.42 12.12
C GLN A 261 -1.04 -3.38 10.60
N PRO A 262 -1.83 -4.15 9.83
CA PRO A 262 -1.85 -4.05 8.37
C PRO A 262 -2.03 -2.61 7.88
N LEU A 263 -1.26 -2.24 6.85
CA LEU A 263 -1.31 -0.93 6.22
C LEU A 263 -2.14 -0.97 4.94
N LEU A 264 -2.89 0.09 4.67
CA LEU A 264 -3.52 0.35 3.38
C LEU A 264 -2.84 1.57 2.74
N PRO A 265 -2.55 1.54 1.43
CA PRO A 265 -2.27 2.75 0.67
C PRO A 265 -3.40 3.76 0.86
N GLY A 266 -3.07 5.01 1.15
CA GLY A 266 -4.04 6.07 1.42
C GLY A 266 -3.78 7.29 0.56
N PHE A 267 -4.86 7.82 -0.04
CA PHE A 267 -4.81 8.98 -0.91
C PHE A 267 -5.89 9.97 -0.50
N MET A 268 -5.52 11.23 -0.32
CA MET A 268 -6.47 12.29 0.01
C MET A 268 -6.37 13.41 -1.01
N ILE A 269 -7.49 13.80 -1.63
CA ILE A 269 -7.52 14.68 -2.80
C ILE A 269 -8.50 15.81 -2.56
N TRP A 270 -7.98 17.02 -2.36
CA TRP A 270 -8.83 18.21 -2.19
C TRP A 270 -9.17 18.89 -3.50
N CYS A 271 -8.30 18.79 -4.51
CA CYS A 271 -8.52 19.42 -5.81
C CYS A 271 -7.64 18.79 -6.90
N GLY A 272 -8.28 18.37 -8.00
CA GLY A 272 -7.71 17.66 -9.14
C GLY A 272 -7.78 16.14 -8.99
N GLY A 273 -6.92 15.41 -9.72
CA GLY A 273 -6.89 13.95 -9.69
C GLY A 273 -5.49 13.33 -9.64
N LEU A 274 -5.48 12.04 -9.29
CA LEU A 274 -4.29 11.19 -9.15
C LEU A 274 -4.46 9.91 -9.95
N THR A 275 -3.38 9.47 -10.60
CA THR A 275 -3.26 8.13 -11.18
C THR A 275 -2.25 7.33 -10.37
N VAL A 276 -2.60 6.09 -10.04
CA VAL A 276 -1.77 5.16 -9.26
C VAL A 276 -1.28 4.02 -10.16
N SER A 277 0.01 3.72 -10.08
CA SER A 277 0.64 2.58 -10.76
C SER A 277 1.13 1.58 -9.73
N THR A 278 0.53 0.39 -9.73
CA THR A 278 0.80 -0.71 -8.78
C THR A 278 1.48 -1.88 -9.49
N GLY A 279 1.83 -2.94 -8.76
CA GLY A 279 2.52 -4.11 -9.32
C GLY A 279 3.97 -3.84 -9.74
N LEU A 280 4.58 -2.79 -9.18
CA LEU A 280 5.92 -2.34 -9.57
C LEU A 280 7.00 -3.05 -8.75
N GLN A 281 8.13 -3.33 -9.41
CA GLN A 281 9.33 -3.77 -8.72
C GLN A 281 9.87 -2.64 -7.85
N VAL A 282 10.36 -2.98 -6.65
CA VAL A 282 11.16 -2.06 -5.86
C VAL A 282 12.43 -1.70 -6.65
N PRO A 283 12.65 -0.43 -7.04
CA PRO A 283 13.80 -0.05 -7.85
C PRO A 283 15.13 -0.36 -7.14
N SER A 284 16.14 -0.84 -7.88
CA SER A 284 17.45 -1.16 -7.30
C SER A 284 18.10 0.03 -6.60
N ALA A 285 17.97 1.24 -7.15
CA ALA A 285 18.47 2.47 -6.54
C ALA A 285 17.87 2.73 -5.15
N VAL A 286 16.58 2.46 -4.97
CA VAL A 286 15.90 2.57 -3.66
C VAL A 286 16.49 1.58 -2.66
N LYS A 287 16.72 0.32 -3.07
CA LYS A 287 17.36 -0.71 -2.23
C LYS A 287 18.80 -0.35 -1.83
N THR A 288 19.56 0.25 -2.74
CA THR A 288 20.96 0.65 -2.46
C THR A 288 21.03 1.79 -1.45
N LEU A 289 20.16 2.81 -1.58
CA LEU A 289 20.11 3.95 -0.66
C LEU A 289 19.75 3.51 0.77
N GLN A 290 18.91 2.49 0.92
CA GLN A 290 18.60 1.90 2.22
C GLN A 290 19.80 1.23 2.88
N LYS A 291 20.63 0.53 2.09
CA LYS A 291 21.85 -0.10 2.60
C LYS A 291 22.87 0.95 3.07
N SER A 292 22.99 2.09 2.36
CA SER A 292 23.89 3.17 2.78
C SER A 292 23.42 3.91 4.03
N GLU A 293 22.10 4.13 4.20
CA GLU A 293 21.58 4.75 5.44
C GLU A 293 21.73 3.84 6.66
N ASN A 294 21.61 2.51 6.49
CA ASN A 294 21.82 1.56 7.58
C ASN A 294 23.31 1.35 7.93
N GLY A 295 24.24 1.74 7.04
CA GLY A 295 25.69 1.63 7.23
C GLY A 295 26.37 2.92 7.75
N LEU A 296 25.66 4.05 7.74
CA LEU A 296 26.18 5.34 8.19
C LEU A 296 25.28 5.88 9.30
N SER A 297 25.68 5.64 10.55
CA SER A 297 25.11 6.38 11.68
C SER A 297 25.45 7.87 11.51
N GLY A 298 24.43 8.71 11.39
CA GLY A 298 24.55 10.14 11.70
C GLY A 298 24.22 11.11 10.57
N SER A 299 22.93 11.27 10.26
CA SER A 299 22.37 12.59 9.95
C SER A 299 20.86 12.55 10.15
N THR A 300 20.43 13.19 11.22
CA THR A 300 19.06 13.21 11.74
C THR A 300 18.13 14.04 10.86
N SER A 301 17.15 13.39 10.24
CA SER A 301 15.94 14.09 9.79
C SER A 301 14.66 13.27 10.02
N SER A 302 14.73 12.25 10.89
CA SER A 302 13.60 11.45 11.35
C SER A 302 12.84 12.22 12.43
N LEU A 303 11.52 12.36 12.27
CA LEU A 303 10.65 12.71 13.37
C LEU A 303 10.65 11.53 14.34
N ASN A 304 11.54 11.57 15.35
CA ASN A 304 11.51 10.59 16.42
C ASN A 304 10.27 10.83 17.28
N ASN A 305 9.55 9.75 17.57
CA ASN A 305 8.50 9.73 18.57
C ASN A 305 9.09 10.10 19.94
N ILE A 306 8.72 11.27 20.46
CA ILE A 306 8.84 11.56 21.88
C ILE A 306 7.51 11.15 22.50
N ALA A 307 7.60 10.13 23.36
CA ALA A 307 6.69 9.59 24.38
C ALA A 307 5.18 9.83 24.21
#